data_AF-A0A2J6HCL1-F1
#
_entry.id   AF-A0A2J6HCL1-F1
#
_cell.length_a   1.000
_cell.length_b   1.000
_cell.length_c   1.000
_cell.angle_alpha   90.00
_cell.angle_beta   90.00
_cell.angle_gamma   90.00
#
_symmetry.space_group_name_H-M   'P 1'
#
loop_
_entity.id
_entity.type
_entity.pdbx_description
1 polymer ?
#
loop_
_entity_poly.entity_id
_entity_poly.type
_entity_poly.pdbx_seq_one_letter_code
_entity_poly.pdbx_strand_id
1 'polypeptide(L)'
;MAIYYLYQAMQKIYLFIISVLFVVMQTGAQNSRGDSLYNLGQLDQAIEAYSDEFEVEQSKAKPDIKYLMDIMASAGSACEDAGRLKEALHWYSMYKDYATEYDPQETGDAYNLIGNVWFRQGDFSKAIEYYYRALYYSQNSNDSLAMSSASNNIGNVYFSLYQYENADEYYQKAINLMLALKDYDELPSCMINAGNVKMLLEDFDAAEDYFRKALQISLSQGNQFRAVSSLVSLGILFERTDESDSAYTYFEEGLRLMDTEQLSVEYIMTLRGLGSLELAKGNFELAFTHLEKAFTLAESAGLTNISADVLQLLAEASDKSGRFKAAAMYYKILYEINDSLFDTELSEKLSQYESSYEAMLKEKTIEMQQLEIESGAKTNRFLMWLIIIISVSLGAITIAVYRIFKNKNKYQKTLLESKIQEVRLQALRAQINPHFVSNALNSIQNFFINGDIEQATDYLADFGQLIRMVLDNSHSSYIKLSDEVEFLKLYIKLEQLRLSNHFEYVVEFDSVLQDEDPLVPPLIVQPFVENAIWHGLSHKDSGGMLLVKYSEAGKDVLVCVEDNGIGMEKSQELYKQYPRKRKSYAMSINKERVKLFKEYFNRDLSVKIHDLCKGESCGTRVEIIIPGIKRSE
;
A
#
# COMPACT_ATOMS: atom_id res chain seq x y z
N MET A 1 24.86 -69.02 -39.17
CA MET A 1 24.99 -68.19 -37.95
C MET A 1 25.62 -66.82 -38.22
N ALA A 2 26.81 -66.73 -38.83
CA ALA A 2 27.46 -65.43 -39.10
C ALA A 2 26.60 -64.44 -39.92
N ILE A 3 25.91 -64.92 -40.98
CA ILE A 3 25.02 -64.09 -41.82
C ILE A 3 23.82 -63.54 -41.04
N TYR A 4 23.28 -64.32 -40.09
CA TYR A 4 22.17 -63.89 -39.23
C TYR A 4 22.58 -62.77 -38.28
N TYR A 5 23.79 -62.86 -37.69
CA TYR A 5 24.34 -61.79 -36.86
C TYR A 5 24.67 -60.53 -37.68
N LEU A 6 25.14 -60.69 -38.93
CA LEU A 6 25.40 -59.56 -39.83
C LEU A 6 24.10 -58.81 -40.18
N TYR A 7 23.02 -59.54 -40.45
CA TYR A 7 21.71 -58.97 -40.75
C TYR A 7 21.11 -58.21 -39.55
N GLN A 8 21.19 -58.80 -38.35
CA GLN A 8 20.78 -58.14 -37.10
C GLN A 8 21.61 -56.88 -36.79
N ALA A 9 22.92 -56.91 -37.09
CA ALA A 9 23.78 -55.74 -36.94
C ALA A 9 23.40 -54.62 -37.93
N MET A 10 23.14 -54.96 -39.19
CA MET A 10 22.70 -53.97 -40.20
C MET A 10 21.34 -53.36 -39.86
N GLN A 11 20.37 -54.14 -39.36
CA GLN A 11 19.07 -53.61 -38.93
C GLN A 11 19.20 -52.63 -37.76
N LYS A 12 20.08 -52.93 -36.79
CA LYS A 12 20.34 -52.02 -35.67
C LYS A 12 21.08 -50.76 -36.09
N ILE A 13 22.02 -50.85 -37.03
CA ILE A 13 22.70 -49.68 -37.61
C ILE A 13 21.69 -48.84 -38.40
N TYR A 14 20.78 -49.44 -39.16
CA TYR A 14 19.76 -48.73 -39.92
C TYR A 14 18.75 -48.02 -39.01
N LEU A 15 18.27 -48.68 -37.95
CA LEU A 15 17.43 -48.07 -36.93
C LEU A 15 18.15 -46.98 -36.14
N PHE A 16 19.44 -47.17 -35.85
CA PHE A 16 20.26 -46.15 -35.19
C PHE A 16 20.43 -44.92 -36.09
N ILE A 17 20.72 -45.11 -37.38
CA ILE A 17 20.82 -44.01 -38.37
C ILE A 17 19.49 -43.28 -38.50
N ILE A 18 18.34 -43.99 -38.56
CA ILE A 18 17.02 -43.34 -38.58
C ILE A 18 16.74 -42.59 -37.28
N SER A 19 17.09 -43.16 -36.11
CA SER A 19 16.89 -42.48 -34.84
C SER A 19 17.81 -41.28 -34.66
N VAL A 20 19.04 -41.34 -35.17
CA VAL A 20 19.98 -40.21 -35.18
C VAL A 20 19.54 -39.17 -36.19
N LEU A 21 19.01 -39.54 -37.36
CA LEU A 21 18.40 -38.59 -38.31
C LEU A 21 17.13 -37.94 -37.73
N PHE A 22 16.31 -38.69 -36.99
CA PHE A 22 15.10 -38.16 -36.34
C PHE A 22 15.43 -37.26 -35.14
N VAL A 23 16.46 -37.61 -34.37
CA VAL A 23 16.98 -36.78 -33.27
C VAL A 23 17.73 -35.56 -33.82
N VAL A 24 18.52 -35.68 -34.87
CA VAL A 24 19.17 -34.55 -35.55
C VAL A 24 18.14 -33.62 -36.21
N MET A 25 17.01 -34.15 -36.71
CA MET A 25 15.87 -33.32 -37.12
C MET A 25 15.11 -32.66 -35.96
N GLN A 26 15.22 -33.19 -34.73
CA GLN A 26 14.62 -32.58 -33.52
C GLN A 26 15.59 -31.72 -32.70
N THR A 27 16.91 -31.83 -32.91
CA THR A 27 17.94 -31.18 -32.09
C THR A 27 19.02 -30.44 -32.87
N GLY A 28 18.90 -30.32 -34.20
CA GLY A 28 19.60 -29.29 -34.97
C GLY A 28 18.86 -27.97 -34.82
N ALA A 29 19.58 -26.85 -34.84
CA ALA A 29 18.99 -25.51 -34.94
C ALA A 29 17.80 -25.51 -35.91
N GLN A 30 16.74 -24.76 -35.59
CA GLN A 30 15.58 -24.52 -36.46
C GLN A 30 16.01 -23.85 -37.77
N ASN A 31 16.68 -24.57 -38.67
CA ASN A 31 16.80 -24.14 -40.04
C ASN A 31 15.54 -24.65 -40.71
N SER A 32 14.62 -23.72 -40.96
CA SER A 32 13.44 -24.01 -41.76
C SER A 32 13.83 -24.53 -43.15
N ARG A 33 12.89 -25.16 -43.85
CA ARG A 33 13.15 -25.55 -45.24
C ARG A 33 13.42 -24.29 -46.07
N GLY A 34 12.72 -23.20 -45.76
CA GLY A 34 12.99 -21.87 -46.33
C GLY A 34 14.44 -21.42 -46.12
N ASP A 35 14.96 -21.41 -44.88
CA ASP A 35 16.33 -20.97 -44.59
C ASP A 35 17.37 -21.83 -45.31
N SER A 36 17.12 -23.13 -45.40
CA SER A 36 18.01 -24.06 -46.11
C SER A 36 18.09 -23.75 -47.60
N LEU A 37 16.95 -23.47 -48.24
CA LEU A 37 16.88 -23.10 -49.66
C LEU A 37 17.45 -21.71 -49.92
N TYR A 38 17.20 -20.76 -49.00
CA TYR A 38 17.74 -19.42 -49.04
C TYR A 38 19.27 -19.43 -49.01
N ASN A 39 19.87 -20.19 -48.08
CA ASN A 39 21.32 -20.37 -47.99
C ASN A 39 21.94 -21.06 -49.21
N LEU A 40 21.16 -21.83 -49.98
CA LEU A 40 21.58 -22.42 -51.25
C LEU A 40 21.41 -21.46 -52.45
N GLY A 41 20.94 -20.23 -52.22
CA GLY A 41 20.65 -19.25 -53.27
C GLY A 41 19.40 -19.55 -54.10
N GLN A 42 18.56 -20.50 -53.66
CA GLN A 42 17.34 -20.91 -54.36
C GLN A 42 16.16 -20.02 -53.93
N LEU A 43 16.25 -18.73 -54.23
CA LEU A 43 15.36 -17.69 -53.67
C LEU A 43 13.87 -17.95 -53.94
N ASP A 44 13.49 -18.30 -55.18
CA ASP A 44 12.07 -18.56 -55.49
C ASP A 44 11.49 -19.76 -54.72
N GLN A 45 12.28 -20.83 -54.58
CA GLN A 45 11.87 -22.01 -53.82
C GLN A 45 11.86 -21.73 -52.32
N ALA A 46 12.76 -20.88 -51.84
CA ALA A 46 12.77 -20.43 -50.45
C ALA A 46 11.51 -19.63 -50.12
N ILE A 47 11.12 -18.68 -50.98
CA ILE A 47 9.89 -17.88 -50.82
C ILE A 47 8.64 -18.77 -50.80
N GLU A 48 8.56 -19.76 -51.70
CA GLU A 48 7.47 -20.75 -51.71
C GLU A 48 7.46 -21.57 -50.41
N ALA A 49 8.62 -22.05 -49.96
CA ALA A 49 8.74 -22.81 -48.72
C ALA A 49 8.34 -22.00 -47.49
N TYR A 50 8.74 -20.72 -47.39
CA TYR A 50 8.29 -19.85 -46.30
C TYR A 50 6.79 -19.61 -46.33
N SER A 51 6.19 -19.45 -47.52
CA SER A 51 4.74 -19.29 -47.67
C SER A 51 3.98 -20.52 -47.18
N ASP A 52 4.44 -21.72 -47.59
CA ASP A 52 3.87 -22.99 -47.14
C ASP A 52 4.00 -23.17 -45.61
N GLU A 53 5.18 -22.88 -45.06
CA GLU A 53 5.44 -22.97 -43.62
C GLU A 53 4.58 -22.00 -42.81
N PHE A 54 4.42 -20.78 -43.31
CA PHE A 54 3.56 -19.77 -42.70
C PHE A 54 2.09 -20.24 -42.64
N GLU A 55 1.54 -20.74 -43.75
CA GLU A 55 0.17 -21.25 -43.80
C GLU A 55 -0.03 -22.44 -42.84
N VAL A 56 0.93 -23.38 -42.82
CA VAL A 56 0.88 -24.54 -41.93
C VAL A 56 0.91 -24.11 -40.47
N GLU A 57 1.82 -23.23 -40.07
CA GLU A 57 1.93 -22.76 -38.70
C GLU A 57 0.69 -21.97 -38.27
N GLN A 58 0.22 -21.04 -39.10
CA GLN A 58 -0.96 -20.23 -38.83
C GLN A 58 -2.24 -21.08 -38.66
N SER A 59 -2.34 -22.20 -39.38
CA SER A 59 -3.49 -23.11 -39.30
C SER A 59 -3.58 -23.93 -38.00
N LYS A 60 -2.52 -23.96 -37.17
CA LYS A 60 -2.51 -24.73 -35.93
C LYS A 60 -3.49 -24.13 -34.93
N ALA A 61 -4.07 -25.00 -34.09
CA ALA A 61 -4.97 -24.57 -33.01
C ALA A 61 -4.30 -23.62 -31.99
N LYS A 62 -2.97 -23.68 -31.88
CA LYS A 62 -2.12 -22.76 -31.11
C LYS A 62 -0.86 -22.49 -31.92
N PRO A 63 -0.85 -21.44 -32.77
CA PRO A 63 0.32 -21.07 -33.56
C PRO A 63 1.46 -20.59 -32.67
N ASP A 64 2.69 -20.90 -33.04
CA ASP A 64 3.89 -20.29 -32.47
C ASP A 64 4.10 -18.90 -33.11
N ILE A 65 3.75 -17.85 -32.35
CA ILE A 65 3.82 -16.46 -32.83
C ILE A 65 5.24 -16.05 -33.16
N LYS A 66 6.24 -16.50 -32.37
CA LYS A 66 7.64 -16.14 -32.60
C LYS A 66 8.14 -16.76 -33.91
N TYR A 67 7.82 -18.03 -34.14
CA TYR A 67 8.17 -18.69 -35.40
C TYR A 67 7.46 -18.06 -36.61
N LEU A 68 6.19 -17.65 -36.48
CA LEU A 68 5.49 -16.91 -37.55
C LEU A 68 6.19 -15.59 -37.88
N MET A 69 6.63 -14.84 -36.87
CA MET A 69 7.37 -13.59 -37.05
C MET A 69 8.71 -13.84 -37.74
N ASP A 70 9.45 -14.87 -37.33
CA ASP A 70 10.73 -15.24 -37.96
C ASP A 70 10.54 -15.63 -39.44
N ILE A 71 9.49 -16.40 -39.77
CA ILE A 71 9.16 -16.74 -41.16
C ILE A 71 8.86 -15.48 -41.97
N MET A 72 8.05 -14.54 -41.46
CA MET A 72 7.72 -13.31 -42.19
C MET A 72 8.97 -12.46 -42.46
N ALA A 73 9.86 -12.33 -41.47
CA ALA A 73 11.11 -11.61 -41.63
C ALA A 73 12.02 -12.28 -42.69
N SER A 74 12.21 -13.59 -42.61
CA SER A 74 13.02 -14.36 -43.57
C SER A 74 12.42 -14.37 -44.97
N ALA A 75 11.10 -14.48 -45.11
CA ALA A 75 10.40 -14.40 -46.39
C ALA A 75 10.54 -13.02 -47.02
N GLY A 76 10.45 -11.96 -46.21
CA GLY A 76 10.69 -10.59 -46.64
C GLY A 76 12.11 -10.40 -47.17
N SER A 77 13.12 -10.90 -46.46
CA SER A 77 14.52 -10.84 -46.89
C SER A 77 14.75 -11.61 -48.20
N ALA A 78 14.19 -12.82 -48.32
CA ALA A 78 14.27 -13.59 -49.56
C ALA A 78 13.60 -12.89 -50.74
N CYS A 79 12.48 -12.20 -50.51
CA CYS A 79 11.83 -11.37 -51.53
C CYS A 79 12.67 -10.16 -51.92
N GLU A 80 13.35 -9.49 -50.97
CA GLU A 80 14.26 -8.40 -51.28
C GLU A 80 15.42 -8.85 -52.17
N ASP A 81 16.06 -9.97 -51.82
CA ASP A 81 17.19 -10.51 -52.58
C ASP A 81 16.77 -11.00 -53.97
N ALA A 82 15.51 -11.45 -54.11
CA ALA A 82 14.92 -11.79 -55.41
C ALA A 82 14.47 -10.55 -56.22
N GLY A 83 14.62 -9.34 -55.69
CA GLY A 83 14.15 -8.09 -56.30
C GLY A 83 12.63 -7.90 -56.29
N ARG A 84 11.90 -8.74 -55.55
CA ARG A 84 10.42 -8.73 -55.42
C ARG A 84 9.98 -7.76 -54.32
N LEU A 85 10.37 -6.49 -54.44
CA LEU A 85 10.22 -5.47 -53.38
C LEU A 85 8.78 -5.26 -52.89
N LYS A 86 7.76 -5.44 -53.76
CA LYS A 86 6.35 -5.34 -53.35
C LYS A 86 5.92 -6.47 -52.42
N GLU A 87 6.46 -7.67 -52.64
CA GLU A 87 6.17 -8.84 -51.82
C GLU A 87 6.96 -8.80 -50.51
N ALA A 88 8.20 -8.30 -50.56
CA ALA A 88 8.96 -7.98 -49.35
C ALA A 88 8.18 -7.00 -48.45
N LEU A 89 7.64 -5.93 -49.03
CA LEU A 89 6.80 -4.97 -48.29
C LEU A 89 5.57 -5.63 -47.66
N HIS A 90 4.95 -6.60 -48.36
CA HIS A 90 3.81 -7.35 -47.84
C HIS A 90 4.21 -8.17 -46.61
N TRP A 91 5.27 -8.97 -46.72
CA TRP A 91 5.78 -9.79 -45.62
C TRP A 91 6.20 -8.95 -44.42
N TYR A 92 6.97 -7.87 -44.63
CA TYR A 92 7.36 -7.00 -43.54
C TYR A 92 6.20 -6.21 -42.93
N SER A 93 5.16 -5.88 -43.70
CA SER A 93 3.95 -5.26 -43.15
C SER A 93 3.23 -6.21 -42.20
N MET A 94 3.12 -7.49 -42.57
CA MET A 94 2.58 -8.53 -41.69
C MET A 94 3.44 -8.71 -40.44
N TYR A 95 4.77 -8.79 -40.60
CA TYR A 95 5.72 -8.87 -39.49
C TYR A 95 5.55 -7.70 -38.52
N LYS A 96 5.46 -6.47 -39.05
CA LYS A 96 5.23 -5.25 -38.26
C LYS A 96 3.92 -5.28 -37.49
N ASP A 97 2.83 -5.76 -38.09
CA ASP A 97 1.53 -5.87 -37.41
C ASP A 97 1.60 -6.90 -36.26
N TYR A 98 2.24 -8.05 -36.49
CA TYR A 98 2.46 -9.07 -35.46
C TYR A 98 3.39 -8.59 -34.34
N ALA A 99 4.52 -7.97 -34.67
CA ALA A 99 5.44 -7.42 -33.69
C ALA A 99 4.73 -6.35 -32.83
N THR A 100 3.93 -5.46 -33.43
CA THR A 100 3.20 -4.43 -32.67
C THR A 100 2.22 -5.04 -31.67
N GLU A 101 1.56 -6.15 -32.02
CA GLU A 101 0.57 -6.80 -31.17
C GLU A 101 1.20 -7.70 -30.09
N TYR A 102 2.25 -8.45 -30.43
CA TYR A 102 2.75 -9.55 -29.61
C TYR A 102 4.17 -9.34 -29.06
N ASP A 103 5.02 -8.58 -29.75
CA ASP A 103 6.39 -8.29 -29.30
C ASP A 103 6.84 -6.85 -29.63
N PRO A 104 6.54 -5.89 -28.73
CA PRO A 104 6.92 -4.50 -28.92
C PRO A 104 8.44 -4.26 -29.07
N GLN A 105 9.31 -5.21 -28.72
CA GLN A 105 10.76 -5.08 -28.92
C GLN A 105 11.12 -5.15 -30.41
N GLU A 106 10.51 -6.08 -31.14
CA GLU A 106 10.75 -6.30 -32.57
C GLU A 106 10.02 -5.30 -33.49
N THR A 107 9.15 -4.46 -32.93
CA THR A 107 8.40 -3.46 -33.70
C THR A 107 9.36 -2.48 -34.39
N GLY A 108 10.43 -2.06 -33.71
CA GLY A 108 11.45 -1.18 -34.28
C GLY A 108 12.10 -1.77 -35.54
N ASP A 109 12.51 -3.04 -35.47
CA ASP A 109 13.14 -3.75 -36.58
C ASP A 109 12.20 -3.90 -37.77
N ALA A 110 10.92 -4.19 -37.53
CA ALA A 110 9.93 -4.31 -38.59
C ALA A 110 9.74 -2.99 -39.36
N TYR A 111 9.68 -1.85 -38.66
CA TYR A 111 9.68 -0.54 -39.31
C TYR A 111 10.97 -0.28 -40.08
N ASN A 112 12.12 -0.69 -39.54
CA ASN A 112 13.42 -0.52 -40.19
C ASN A 112 13.51 -1.30 -41.52
N LEU A 113 13.04 -2.55 -41.54
CA LEU A 113 13.00 -3.39 -42.74
C LEU A 113 12.09 -2.80 -43.83
N ILE A 114 10.92 -2.27 -43.45
CA ILE A 114 10.05 -1.56 -44.40
C ILE A 114 10.74 -0.30 -44.95
N GLY A 115 11.44 0.45 -44.09
CA GLY A 115 12.24 1.60 -44.48
C GLY A 115 13.30 1.24 -45.53
N ASN A 116 14.00 0.11 -45.35
CA ASN A 116 14.99 -0.41 -46.32
C ASN A 116 14.37 -0.68 -47.69
N VAL A 117 13.17 -1.28 -47.73
CA VAL A 117 12.48 -1.52 -49.00
C VAL A 117 12.16 -0.21 -49.71
N TRP A 118 11.68 0.82 -49.00
CA TRP A 118 11.43 2.14 -49.60
C TRP A 118 12.72 2.84 -50.04
N PHE A 119 13.79 2.71 -49.25
CA PHE A 119 15.11 3.23 -49.60
C PHE A 119 15.62 2.62 -50.90
N ARG A 120 15.51 1.29 -51.07
CA ARG A 120 15.87 0.59 -52.31
C ARG A 120 15.00 0.99 -53.51
N GLN A 121 13.77 1.42 -53.28
CA GLN A 121 12.89 1.97 -54.33
C GLN A 121 13.21 3.43 -54.69
N GLY A 122 14.13 4.07 -53.97
CA GLY A 122 14.46 5.50 -54.13
C GLY A 122 13.43 6.45 -53.51
N ASP A 123 12.40 5.94 -52.82
CA ASP A 123 11.43 6.77 -52.09
C ASP A 123 11.99 7.13 -50.72
N PHE A 124 12.97 8.03 -50.71
CA PHE A 124 13.64 8.48 -49.49
C PHE A 124 12.69 9.16 -48.49
N SER A 125 11.59 9.75 -48.99
CA SER A 125 10.55 10.36 -48.15
C SER A 125 9.85 9.30 -47.30
N LYS A 126 9.44 8.17 -47.90
CA LYS A 126 8.88 7.08 -47.10
C LYS A 126 9.93 6.38 -46.28
N ALA A 127 11.13 6.15 -46.83
CA ALA A 127 12.21 5.50 -46.09
C ALA A 127 12.47 6.20 -44.75
N ILE A 128 12.64 7.53 -44.75
CA ILE A 128 12.90 8.28 -43.53
C ILE A 128 11.71 8.29 -42.55
N GLU A 129 10.46 8.33 -43.04
CA GLU A 129 9.28 8.19 -42.19
C GLU A 129 9.31 6.87 -41.41
N TYR A 130 9.60 5.77 -42.10
CA TYR A 130 9.70 4.44 -41.49
C TYR A 130 10.91 4.32 -40.56
N TYR A 131 12.06 4.90 -40.90
CA TYR A 131 13.23 4.89 -40.02
C TYR A 131 13.04 5.72 -38.74
N TYR A 132 12.37 6.88 -38.80
CA TYR A 132 12.01 7.63 -37.59
C TYR A 132 11.01 6.88 -36.71
N ARG A 133 10.07 6.14 -37.31
CA ARG A 133 9.20 5.23 -36.55
C ARG A 133 9.99 4.10 -35.92
N ALA A 134 10.92 3.48 -36.66
CA ALA A 134 11.81 2.47 -36.12
C ALA A 134 12.56 3.01 -34.89
N LEU A 135 13.21 4.17 -35.03
CA LEU A 135 13.92 4.84 -33.95
C LEU A 135 13.02 5.13 -32.74
N TYR A 136 11.79 5.60 -32.97
CA TYR A 136 10.80 5.85 -31.91
C TYR A 136 10.44 4.56 -31.14
N TYR A 137 10.13 3.47 -31.84
CA TYR A 137 9.76 2.21 -31.20
C TYR A 137 10.96 1.56 -30.49
N SER A 138 12.14 1.58 -31.09
CA SER A 138 13.36 1.06 -30.47
C SER A 138 13.77 1.85 -29.22
N GLN A 139 13.58 3.17 -29.21
CA GLN A 139 13.75 3.98 -27.98
C GLN A 139 12.78 3.57 -26.88
N ASN A 140 11.54 3.25 -27.25
CA ASN A 140 10.51 2.86 -26.30
C ASN A 140 10.75 1.47 -25.69
N SER A 141 11.33 0.55 -26.46
CA SER A 141 11.76 -0.77 -26.00
C SER A 141 13.13 -0.77 -25.33
N ASN A 142 13.88 0.34 -25.38
CA ASN A 142 15.30 0.44 -25.02
C ASN A 142 16.21 -0.51 -25.83
N ASP A 143 15.82 -0.80 -27.07
CA ASP A 143 16.63 -1.59 -27.98
C ASP A 143 17.70 -0.71 -28.63
N SER A 144 18.89 -0.73 -28.05
CA SER A 144 20.00 0.10 -28.50
C SER A 144 20.61 -0.38 -29.82
N LEU A 145 20.44 -1.65 -30.19
CA LEU A 145 20.92 -2.18 -31.46
C LEU A 145 20.02 -1.67 -32.59
N ALA A 146 18.71 -1.84 -32.44
CA ALA A 146 17.72 -1.34 -33.39
C ALA A 146 17.75 0.20 -33.51
N MET A 147 17.95 0.92 -32.39
CA MET A 147 18.19 2.37 -32.42
C MET A 147 19.41 2.76 -33.26
N SER A 148 20.48 1.96 -33.18
CA SER A 148 21.71 2.20 -33.93
C SER A 148 21.51 1.97 -35.42
N SER A 149 20.90 0.85 -35.80
CA SER A 149 20.61 0.52 -37.20
C SER A 149 19.66 1.54 -37.84
N ALA A 150 18.61 1.95 -37.11
CA ALA A 150 17.71 3.02 -37.56
C ALA A 150 18.45 4.36 -37.74
N SER A 151 19.34 4.72 -36.81
CA SER A 151 20.15 5.95 -36.91
C SER A 151 21.09 5.91 -38.12
N ASN A 152 21.78 4.79 -38.35
CA ASN A 152 22.63 4.60 -39.52
C ASN A 152 21.82 4.72 -40.83
N ASN A 153 20.62 4.16 -40.86
CA ASN A 153 19.74 4.23 -42.02
C ASN A 153 19.19 5.65 -42.29
N ILE A 154 18.88 6.42 -41.24
CA ILE A 154 18.57 7.86 -41.37
C ILE A 154 19.78 8.60 -41.94
N GLY A 155 21.00 8.27 -41.48
CA GLY A 155 22.24 8.77 -42.04
C GLY A 155 22.38 8.47 -43.54
N ASN A 156 22.06 7.25 -43.97
CA ASN A 156 22.07 6.85 -45.39
C ASN A 156 21.08 7.68 -46.24
N VAL A 157 19.90 8.00 -45.69
CA VAL A 157 18.95 8.89 -46.37
C VAL A 157 19.55 10.28 -46.53
N TYR A 158 20.03 10.90 -45.46
CA TYR A 158 20.66 12.23 -45.52
C TYR A 158 21.87 12.27 -46.45
N PHE A 159 22.68 11.21 -46.47
CA PHE A 159 23.79 11.04 -47.40
C PHE A 159 23.33 11.04 -48.86
N SER A 160 22.28 10.26 -49.17
CA SER A 160 21.72 10.18 -50.52
C SER A 160 21.11 11.51 -51.00
N LEU A 161 20.85 12.42 -50.07
CA LEU A 161 20.29 13.74 -50.29
C LEU A 161 21.35 14.85 -50.22
N TYR A 162 22.64 14.49 -50.21
CA TYR A 162 23.77 15.40 -50.15
C TYR A 162 23.80 16.29 -48.88
N GLN A 163 23.08 15.91 -47.82
CA GLN A 163 23.07 16.58 -46.52
C GLN A 163 24.09 15.93 -45.59
N TYR A 164 25.38 16.15 -45.91
CA TYR A 164 26.48 15.41 -45.29
C TYR A 164 26.67 15.70 -43.80
N GLU A 165 26.40 16.93 -43.34
CA GLU A 165 26.49 17.28 -41.92
C GLU A 165 25.44 16.52 -41.09
N ASN A 166 24.20 16.43 -41.60
CA ASN A 166 23.14 15.65 -40.96
C ASN A 166 23.49 14.16 -40.99
N ALA A 167 24.00 13.66 -42.11
CA ALA A 167 24.44 12.27 -42.23
C ALA A 167 25.51 11.94 -41.18
N ASP A 168 26.54 12.79 -41.02
CA ASP A 168 27.57 12.62 -39.99
C ASP A 168 26.95 12.55 -38.59
N GLU A 169 26.03 13.45 -38.25
CA GLU A 169 25.39 13.44 -36.93
C GLU A 169 24.71 12.10 -36.62
N TYR A 170 23.93 11.56 -37.55
CA TYR A 170 23.23 10.29 -37.38
C TYR A 170 24.18 9.08 -37.40
N TYR A 171 25.24 9.10 -38.22
CA TYR A 171 26.27 8.05 -38.17
C TYR A 171 27.04 8.07 -36.85
N GLN A 172 27.37 9.25 -36.30
CA GLN A 172 27.99 9.35 -34.97
C GLN A 172 27.06 8.82 -33.87
N LYS A 173 25.75 9.09 -33.95
CA LYS A 173 24.77 8.51 -33.03
C LYS A 173 24.81 6.98 -33.07
N ALA A 174 24.80 6.38 -34.26
CA ALA A 174 24.89 4.93 -34.44
C ALA A 174 26.20 4.34 -33.88
N ILE A 175 27.35 4.93 -34.24
CA ILE A 175 28.68 4.49 -33.76
C ILE A 175 28.75 4.53 -32.23
N ASN A 176 28.27 5.61 -31.60
CA ASN A 176 28.30 5.75 -30.15
C ASN A 176 27.44 4.70 -29.43
N LEU A 177 26.27 4.36 -30.00
CA LEU A 177 25.40 3.30 -29.48
C LEU A 177 26.08 1.93 -29.56
N MET A 178 26.67 1.58 -30.71
CA MET A 178 27.35 0.29 -30.90
C MET A 178 28.59 0.15 -30.00
N LEU A 179 29.38 1.22 -29.85
CA LEU A 179 30.53 1.23 -28.93
C LEU A 179 30.10 1.03 -27.47
N ALA A 180 28.97 1.61 -27.06
CA ALA A 180 28.43 1.42 -25.72
C ALA A 180 27.96 -0.02 -25.48
N LEU A 181 27.39 -0.67 -26.50
CA LEU A 181 26.97 -2.08 -26.46
C LEU A 181 28.13 -3.08 -26.50
N LYS A 182 29.31 -2.64 -26.95
CA LYS A 182 30.42 -3.54 -27.35
C LYS A 182 29.97 -4.55 -28.39
N ASP A 183 28.96 -4.17 -29.17
CA ASP A 183 28.54 -4.90 -30.34
C ASP A 183 29.36 -4.39 -31.52
N TYR A 184 30.24 -5.25 -32.01
CA TYR A 184 31.17 -4.91 -33.06
C TYR A 184 30.67 -5.35 -34.44
N ASP A 185 29.51 -6.01 -34.54
CA ASP A 185 29.10 -6.59 -35.81
C ASP A 185 28.78 -5.49 -36.82
N GLU A 186 27.81 -4.61 -36.57
CA GLU A 186 27.48 -3.55 -37.54
C GLU A 186 28.41 -2.32 -37.48
N LEU A 187 29.30 -2.25 -36.49
CA LEU A 187 30.16 -1.08 -36.26
C LEU A 187 31.06 -0.72 -37.46
N PRO A 188 31.72 -1.66 -38.16
CA PRO A 188 32.52 -1.33 -39.34
C PRO A 188 31.70 -0.66 -40.44
N SER A 189 30.45 -1.08 -40.67
CA SER A 189 29.58 -0.47 -41.68
C SER A 189 29.25 0.99 -41.34
N CYS A 190 28.94 1.27 -40.07
CA CYS A 190 28.71 2.64 -39.61
C CYS A 190 29.97 3.51 -39.73
N MET A 191 31.15 2.95 -39.42
CA MET A 191 32.43 3.64 -39.58
C MET A 191 32.75 3.93 -41.05
N ILE A 192 32.51 2.98 -41.96
CA ILE A 192 32.70 3.20 -43.41
C ILE A 192 31.77 4.33 -43.89
N ASN A 193 30.51 4.30 -43.49
CA ASN A 193 29.55 5.36 -43.85
C ASN A 193 29.99 6.74 -43.34
N ALA A 194 30.41 6.84 -42.07
CA ALA A 194 30.96 8.06 -41.51
C ALA A 194 32.24 8.51 -42.23
N GLY A 195 33.14 7.57 -42.53
CA GLY A 195 34.38 7.84 -43.27
C GLY A 195 34.11 8.37 -44.68
N ASN A 196 33.12 7.83 -45.39
CA ASN A 196 32.69 8.33 -46.70
C ASN A 196 32.18 9.77 -46.61
N VAL A 197 31.41 10.11 -45.57
CA VAL A 197 30.98 11.50 -45.31
C VAL A 197 32.18 12.41 -45.03
N LYS A 198 33.10 12.00 -44.16
CA LYS A 198 34.32 12.78 -43.86
C LYS A 198 35.15 13.03 -45.11
N MET A 199 35.28 12.02 -45.97
CA MET A 199 35.95 12.14 -47.25
C MET A 199 35.26 13.17 -48.16
N LEU A 200 33.93 13.21 -48.22
CA LEU A 200 33.18 14.22 -49.01
C LEU A 200 33.28 15.63 -48.42
N LEU A 201 33.43 15.74 -47.11
CA LEU A 201 33.72 16.99 -46.39
C LEU A 201 35.20 17.39 -46.42
N GLU A 202 36.04 16.65 -47.18
CA GLU A 202 37.50 16.85 -47.31
C GLU A 202 38.30 16.69 -46.00
N ASP A 203 37.72 16.04 -44.99
CA ASP A 203 38.42 15.61 -43.77
C ASP A 203 39.04 14.22 -43.99
N PHE A 204 40.11 14.19 -44.79
CA PHE A 204 40.75 12.95 -45.21
C PHE A 204 41.41 12.17 -44.05
N ASP A 205 41.95 12.88 -43.05
CA ASP A 205 42.54 12.26 -41.86
C ASP A 205 41.49 11.48 -41.06
N ALA A 206 40.32 12.08 -40.82
CA ALA A 206 39.23 11.40 -40.13
C ALA A 206 38.66 10.23 -40.96
N ALA A 207 38.54 10.41 -42.28
CA ALA A 207 38.10 9.34 -43.18
C ALA A 207 39.03 8.13 -43.11
N GLU A 208 40.35 8.35 -43.19
CA GLU A 208 41.34 7.29 -43.09
C GLU A 208 41.25 6.54 -41.76
N ASP A 209 41.15 7.27 -40.65
CA ASP A 209 41.02 6.69 -39.31
C ASP A 209 39.78 5.79 -39.20
N TYR A 210 38.62 6.24 -39.70
CA TYR A 210 37.41 5.42 -39.75
C TYR A 210 37.60 4.15 -40.58
N PHE A 211 38.11 4.26 -41.80
CA PHE A 211 38.27 3.11 -42.68
C PHE A 211 39.29 2.10 -42.14
N ARG A 212 40.41 2.56 -41.55
CA ARG A 212 41.40 1.68 -40.92
C ARG A 212 40.84 0.95 -39.70
N LYS A 213 40.07 1.65 -38.86
CA LYS A 213 39.39 1.02 -37.71
C LYS A 213 38.36 -0.01 -38.16
N ALA A 214 37.55 0.33 -39.17
CA ALA A 214 36.59 -0.60 -39.77
C ALA A 214 37.29 -1.86 -40.32
N LEU A 215 38.40 -1.68 -41.05
CA LEU A 215 39.21 -2.78 -41.58
C LEU A 215 39.77 -3.66 -40.46
N GLN A 216 40.35 -3.05 -39.43
CA GLN A 216 40.94 -3.77 -38.30
C GLN A 216 39.89 -4.63 -37.58
N ILE A 217 38.72 -4.06 -37.29
CA ILE A 217 37.62 -4.78 -36.62
C ILE A 217 37.13 -5.93 -37.50
N SER A 218 36.87 -5.65 -38.78
CA SER A 218 36.36 -6.65 -39.73
C SER A 218 37.31 -7.84 -39.88
N LEU A 219 38.62 -7.59 -40.00
CA LEU A 219 39.63 -8.65 -40.05
C LEU A 219 39.69 -9.46 -38.75
N SER A 220 39.58 -8.80 -37.59
CA SER A 220 39.58 -9.49 -36.29
C SER A 220 38.36 -10.39 -36.09
N GLN A 221 37.23 -10.05 -36.72
CA GLN A 221 36.01 -10.85 -36.73
C GLN A 221 36.02 -11.95 -37.80
N GLY A 222 37.00 -11.94 -38.72
CA GLY A 222 36.99 -12.80 -39.89
C GLY A 222 35.88 -12.45 -40.90
N ASN A 223 35.30 -11.26 -40.83
CA ASN A 223 34.29 -10.79 -41.77
C ASN A 223 34.97 -10.24 -43.03
N GLN A 224 35.20 -11.13 -44.01
CA GLN A 224 35.85 -10.79 -45.27
C GLN A 224 35.09 -9.72 -46.05
N PHE A 225 33.75 -9.78 -46.08
CA PHE A 225 32.92 -8.80 -46.79
C PHE A 225 33.18 -7.38 -46.30
N ARG A 226 33.09 -7.14 -44.98
CA ARG A 226 33.31 -5.80 -44.39
C ARG A 226 34.77 -5.35 -44.49
N ALA A 227 35.71 -6.30 -44.44
CA ALA A 227 37.13 -6.00 -44.66
C ALA A 227 37.36 -5.50 -46.10
N VAL A 228 36.77 -6.16 -47.09
CA VAL A 228 36.80 -5.72 -48.49
C VAL A 228 36.17 -4.34 -48.65
N SER A 229 34.98 -4.08 -48.09
CA SER A 229 34.35 -2.76 -48.18
C SER A 229 35.27 -1.66 -47.60
N SER A 230 35.97 -1.94 -46.49
CA SER A 230 36.94 -1.01 -45.90
C SER A 230 38.17 -0.78 -46.80
N LEU A 231 38.69 -1.82 -47.45
CA LEU A 231 39.80 -1.73 -48.40
C LEU A 231 39.41 -0.90 -49.62
N VAL A 232 38.21 -1.09 -50.15
CA VAL A 232 37.68 -0.29 -51.27
C VAL A 232 37.56 1.18 -50.89
N SER A 233 37.02 1.49 -49.71
CA SER A 233 36.97 2.87 -49.21
C SER A 233 38.34 3.51 -49.02
N LEU A 234 39.34 2.77 -48.52
CA LEU A 234 40.74 3.23 -48.47
C LEU A 234 41.30 3.47 -49.88
N GLY A 235 41.03 2.57 -50.82
CA GLY A 235 41.44 2.73 -52.22
C GLY A 235 40.89 4.02 -52.84
N ILE A 236 39.60 4.30 -52.65
CA ILE A 236 38.94 5.53 -53.12
C ILE A 236 39.52 6.77 -52.41
N LEU A 237 39.79 6.69 -51.11
CA LEU A 237 40.41 7.79 -50.37
C LEU A 237 41.77 8.15 -50.95
N PHE A 238 42.65 7.17 -51.15
CA PHE A 238 43.98 7.39 -51.72
C PHE A 238 43.94 7.80 -53.20
N GLU A 239 42.92 7.39 -53.96
CA GLU A 239 42.66 7.92 -55.31
C GLU A 239 42.37 9.42 -55.24
N ARG A 240 41.54 9.87 -54.28
CA ARG A 240 41.19 11.29 -54.11
C ARG A 240 42.34 12.14 -53.58
N THR A 241 43.28 11.58 -52.83
CA THR A 241 44.50 12.28 -52.35
C THR A 241 45.67 12.21 -53.34
N ASP A 242 45.46 11.69 -54.55
CA ASP A 242 46.46 11.51 -55.61
C ASP A 242 47.62 10.57 -55.24
N GLU A 243 47.38 9.65 -54.29
CA GLU A 243 48.33 8.62 -53.84
C GLU A 243 48.08 7.31 -54.60
N SER A 244 48.26 7.35 -55.92
CA SER A 244 47.90 6.29 -56.87
C SER A 244 48.47 4.89 -56.52
N ASP A 245 49.70 4.81 -56.00
CA ASP A 245 50.33 3.52 -55.64
C ASP A 245 49.65 2.88 -54.41
N SER A 246 49.28 3.69 -53.42
CA SER A 246 48.52 3.25 -52.25
C SER A 246 47.12 2.79 -52.67
N ALA A 247 46.43 3.60 -53.49
CA ALA A 247 45.10 3.26 -54.01
C ALA A 247 45.09 1.90 -54.73
N TYR A 248 46.06 1.71 -55.64
CA TYR A 248 46.22 0.46 -56.38
C TYR A 248 46.45 -0.74 -55.44
N THR A 249 47.26 -0.55 -54.39
CA THR A 249 47.54 -1.59 -53.39
C THR A 249 46.27 -2.06 -52.67
N TYR A 250 45.45 -1.13 -52.20
CA TYR A 250 44.21 -1.46 -51.49
C TYR A 250 43.16 -2.11 -52.39
N PHE A 251 43.00 -1.63 -53.63
CA PHE A 251 42.10 -2.27 -54.59
C PHE A 251 42.54 -3.69 -54.95
N GLU A 252 43.84 -3.93 -55.15
CA GLU A 252 44.35 -5.29 -55.38
C GLU A 252 44.19 -6.21 -54.16
N GLU A 253 44.39 -5.68 -52.95
CA GLU A 253 44.16 -6.42 -51.72
C GLU A 253 42.69 -6.80 -51.56
N GLY A 254 41.78 -5.87 -51.87
CA GLY A 254 40.34 -6.11 -51.93
C GLY A 254 40.00 -7.24 -52.91
N LEU A 255 40.54 -7.20 -54.14
CA LEU A 255 40.35 -8.27 -55.13
C LEU A 255 40.88 -9.62 -54.65
N ARG A 256 42.04 -9.66 -54.00
CA ARG A 256 42.63 -10.91 -53.47
C ARG A 256 41.78 -11.54 -52.36
N LEU A 257 41.07 -10.72 -51.59
CA LEU A 257 40.24 -11.18 -50.48
C LEU A 257 38.84 -11.63 -50.93
N MET A 258 38.42 -11.33 -52.16
CA MET A 258 37.18 -11.80 -52.75
C MET A 258 37.37 -13.21 -53.34
N ASP A 259 36.66 -14.22 -52.82
CA ASP A 259 36.84 -15.62 -53.24
C ASP A 259 36.18 -15.97 -54.60
N THR A 260 35.34 -15.10 -55.19
CA THR A 260 34.76 -15.28 -56.54
C THR A 260 34.38 -13.96 -57.19
N GLU A 261 34.27 -13.92 -58.53
CA GLU A 261 33.59 -12.85 -59.30
C GLU A 261 32.07 -12.83 -59.04
N GLN A 262 31.64 -12.96 -57.79
CA GLN A 262 30.24 -12.75 -57.42
C GLN A 262 29.91 -11.26 -57.55
N LEU A 263 28.71 -10.99 -58.07
CA LEU A 263 28.18 -9.65 -58.25
C LEU A 263 28.03 -8.96 -56.88
N SER A 264 29.05 -8.22 -56.44
CA SER A 264 29.02 -7.37 -55.25
C SER A 264 29.32 -5.92 -55.60
N VAL A 265 28.77 -5.00 -54.80
CA VAL A 265 29.02 -3.56 -54.95
C VAL A 265 30.52 -3.27 -54.81
N GLU A 266 31.18 -3.94 -53.87
CA GLU A 266 32.61 -3.83 -53.63
C GLU A 266 33.43 -4.25 -54.85
N TYR A 267 33.06 -5.33 -55.53
CA TYR A 267 33.74 -5.78 -56.74
C TYR A 267 33.60 -4.75 -57.87
N ILE A 268 32.38 -4.24 -58.07
CA ILE A 268 32.10 -3.19 -59.07
C ILE A 268 32.92 -1.93 -58.78
N MET A 269 32.91 -1.47 -57.53
CA MET A 269 33.65 -0.27 -57.10
C MET A 269 35.17 -0.48 -57.19
N THR A 270 35.66 -1.70 -56.96
CA THR A 270 37.08 -2.03 -57.13
C THR A 270 37.50 -1.97 -58.60
N LEU A 271 36.71 -2.55 -59.50
CA LEU A 271 36.93 -2.45 -60.95
C LEU A 271 36.86 -1.00 -61.43
N ARG A 272 35.90 -0.23 -60.92
CA ARG A 272 35.77 1.21 -61.17
C ARG A 272 37.04 1.95 -60.76
N GLY A 273 37.53 1.73 -59.53
CA GLY A 273 38.75 2.34 -59.01
C GLY A 273 40.00 1.98 -59.82
N LEU A 274 40.21 0.70 -60.13
CA LEU A 274 41.31 0.27 -60.99
C LEU A 274 41.21 0.85 -62.40
N GLY A 275 40.01 0.93 -62.97
CA GLY A 275 39.76 1.58 -64.25
C GLY A 275 40.12 3.07 -64.25
N SER A 276 39.78 3.78 -63.17
CA SER A 276 40.16 5.18 -62.96
C SER A 276 41.69 5.36 -62.85
N LEU A 277 42.37 4.50 -62.09
CA LEU A 277 43.83 4.54 -61.95
C LEU A 277 44.55 4.25 -63.27
N GLU A 278 44.06 3.29 -64.07
CA GLU A 278 44.61 3.01 -65.40
C GLU A 278 44.35 4.15 -66.38
N LEU A 279 43.20 4.82 -66.28
CA LEU A 279 42.89 6.03 -67.04
C LEU A 279 43.87 7.16 -66.70
N ALA A 280 44.16 7.38 -65.42
CA ALA A 280 45.12 8.40 -64.97
C ALA A 280 46.55 8.14 -65.49
N LYS A 281 46.95 6.86 -65.58
CA LYS A 281 48.23 6.44 -66.19
C LYS A 281 48.27 6.54 -67.72
N GLY A 282 47.13 6.80 -68.37
CA GLY A 282 47.01 6.84 -69.84
C GLY A 282 46.88 5.46 -70.50
N ASN A 283 46.65 4.39 -69.72
CA ASN A 283 46.47 3.02 -70.19
C ASN A 283 45.02 2.79 -70.63
N PHE A 284 44.58 3.48 -71.68
CA PHE A 284 43.17 3.55 -72.05
C PHE A 284 42.48 2.19 -72.29
N GLU A 285 43.15 1.22 -72.92
CA GLU A 285 42.52 -0.11 -73.17
C GLU A 285 42.27 -0.91 -71.89
N LEU A 286 43.18 -0.83 -70.91
CA LEU A 286 42.98 -1.45 -69.60
C LEU A 286 41.90 -0.73 -68.80
N ALA A 287 41.86 0.62 -68.88
CA ALA A 287 40.80 1.41 -68.29
C ALA A 287 39.41 1.02 -68.84
N PHE A 288 39.26 0.92 -70.16
CA PHE A 288 38.00 0.45 -70.77
C PHE A 288 37.64 -0.96 -70.33
N THR A 289 38.61 -1.88 -70.26
CA THR A 289 38.35 -3.26 -69.84
C THR A 289 37.72 -3.32 -68.44
N HIS A 290 38.29 -2.60 -67.47
CA HIS A 290 37.76 -2.56 -66.11
C HIS A 290 36.44 -1.81 -66.03
N LEU A 291 36.35 -0.62 -66.65
CA LEU A 291 35.17 0.24 -66.56
C LEU A 291 33.95 -0.33 -67.31
N GLU A 292 34.11 -0.96 -68.47
CA GLU A 292 32.99 -1.60 -69.18
C GLU A 292 32.47 -2.82 -68.41
N LYS A 293 33.37 -3.58 -67.77
CA LYS A 293 32.96 -4.68 -66.87
C LYS A 293 32.20 -4.14 -65.65
N ALA A 294 32.72 -3.09 -65.01
CA ALA A 294 32.06 -2.43 -63.89
C ALA A 294 30.68 -1.89 -64.28
N PHE A 295 30.57 -1.22 -65.44
CA PHE A 295 29.32 -0.68 -65.94
C PHE A 295 28.29 -1.77 -66.22
N THR A 296 28.69 -2.84 -66.92
CA THR A 296 27.80 -3.97 -67.23
C THR A 296 27.25 -4.61 -65.95
N LEU A 297 28.11 -4.81 -64.95
CA LEU A 297 27.71 -5.37 -63.67
C LEU A 297 26.78 -4.41 -62.91
N ALA A 298 27.10 -3.12 -62.85
CA ALA A 298 26.28 -2.10 -62.19
C ALA A 298 24.90 -1.96 -62.84
N GLU A 299 24.83 -1.95 -64.17
CA GLU A 299 23.58 -1.91 -64.94
C GLU A 299 22.75 -3.17 -64.71
N SER A 300 23.38 -4.35 -64.74
CA SER A 300 22.68 -5.62 -64.47
C SER A 300 22.13 -5.70 -63.03
N ALA A 301 22.79 -5.02 -62.09
CA ALA A 301 22.38 -4.93 -60.70
C ALA A 301 21.38 -3.80 -60.43
N GLY A 302 21.05 -2.96 -61.43
CA GLY A 302 20.16 -1.80 -61.27
C GLY A 302 20.74 -0.68 -60.42
N LEU A 303 22.06 -0.60 -60.26
CA LEU A 303 22.75 0.37 -59.39
C LEU A 303 22.96 1.71 -60.11
N THR A 304 21.88 2.47 -60.35
CA THR A 304 21.88 3.68 -61.20
C THR A 304 22.95 4.70 -60.85
N ASN A 305 23.20 4.96 -59.55
CA ASN A 305 24.21 5.93 -59.10
C ASN A 305 25.64 5.47 -59.48
N ILE A 306 25.95 4.18 -59.31
CA ILE A 306 27.26 3.62 -59.65
C ILE A 306 27.40 3.55 -61.17
N SER A 307 26.33 3.19 -61.90
CA SER A 307 26.32 3.23 -63.37
C SER A 307 26.64 4.62 -63.90
N ALA A 308 26.07 5.68 -63.30
CA ALA A 308 26.38 7.07 -63.69
C ALA A 308 27.84 7.43 -63.44
N ASP A 309 28.36 7.07 -62.27
CA ASP A 309 29.76 7.29 -61.90
C ASP A 309 30.75 6.59 -62.85
N VAL A 310 30.49 5.31 -63.17
CA VAL A 310 31.30 4.57 -64.15
C VAL A 310 31.16 5.15 -65.56
N LEU A 311 29.96 5.59 -65.96
CA LEU A 311 29.73 6.25 -67.25
C LEU A 311 30.51 7.55 -67.36
N GLN A 312 30.66 8.31 -66.28
CA GLN A 312 31.47 9.52 -66.25
C GLN A 312 32.93 9.21 -66.57
N LEU A 313 33.50 8.16 -65.94
CA LEU A 313 34.86 7.72 -66.21
C LEU A 313 35.03 7.16 -67.64
N LEU A 314 34.04 6.44 -68.15
CA LEU A 314 34.03 5.96 -69.54
C LEU A 314 33.96 7.12 -70.54
N ALA A 315 33.21 8.17 -70.23
CA ALA A 315 33.14 9.39 -71.04
C ALA A 315 34.49 10.11 -71.06
N GLU A 316 35.12 10.28 -69.90
CA GLU A 316 36.44 10.89 -69.76
C GLU A 316 37.52 10.07 -70.48
N ALA A 317 37.53 8.74 -70.29
CA ALA A 317 38.44 7.83 -71.01
C ALA A 317 38.24 7.91 -72.52
N SER A 318 36.99 8.01 -72.99
CA SER A 318 36.67 8.16 -74.41
C SER A 318 37.11 9.51 -74.96
N ASP A 319 37.01 10.59 -74.20
CA ASP A 319 37.45 11.92 -74.62
C ASP A 319 38.98 11.98 -74.72
N LYS A 320 39.68 11.55 -73.67
CA LYS A 320 41.16 11.52 -73.62
C LYS A 320 41.80 10.57 -74.64
N SER A 321 41.12 9.47 -74.98
CA SER A 321 41.58 8.51 -76.02
C SER A 321 41.20 8.90 -77.45
N GLY A 322 40.45 9.99 -77.65
CA GLY A 322 40.01 10.46 -78.97
C GLY A 322 38.78 9.74 -79.54
N ARG A 323 38.07 8.94 -78.73
CA ARG A 323 36.81 8.27 -79.07
C ARG A 323 35.60 9.20 -78.85
N PHE A 324 35.62 10.40 -79.45
CA PHE A 324 34.66 11.49 -79.17
C PHE A 324 33.18 11.12 -79.36
N LYS A 325 32.85 10.21 -80.29
CA LYS A 325 31.47 9.74 -80.49
C LYS A 325 30.95 8.93 -79.30
N ALA A 326 31.80 8.08 -78.72
CA ALA A 326 31.48 7.31 -77.53
C ALA A 326 31.37 8.25 -76.31
N ALA A 327 32.29 9.20 -76.17
CA ALA A 327 32.24 10.22 -75.12
C ALA A 327 30.91 11.00 -75.14
N ALA A 328 30.49 11.49 -76.32
CA ALA A 328 29.22 12.20 -76.47
C ALA A 328 28.00 11.33 -76.13
N MET A 329 28.04 10.03 -76.43
CA MET A 329 26.99 9.09 -76.07
C MET A 329 26.92 8.89 -74.56
N TYR A 330 28.05 8.68 -73.89
CA TYR A 330 28.11 8.51 -72.43
C TYR A 330 27.66 9.77 -71.69
N TYR A 331 28.11 10.96 -72.11
CA TYR A 331 27.65 12.23 -71.51
C TYR A 331 26.15 12.46 -71.67
N LYS A 332 25.56 12.01 -72.80
CA LYS A 332 24.11 12.09 -72.98
C LYS A 332 23.36 11.23 -71.97
N ILE A 333 23.80 9.98 -71.77
CA ILE A 333 23.19 9.06 -70.80
C ILE A 333 23.33 9.61 -69.37
N LEU A 334 24.50 10.18 -69.03
CA LEU A 334 24.76 10.80 -67.73
C LEU A 334 23.78 11.95 -67.43
N TYR A 335 23.52 12.81 -68.41
CA TYR A 335 22.57 13.92 -68.26
C TYR A 335 21.15 13.43 -67.96
N GLU A 336 20.71 12.36 -68.63
CA GLU A 336 19.39 11.75 -68.41
C GLU A 336 19.26 11.13 -67.00
N ILE A 337 20.35 10.60 -66.43
CA ILE A 337 20.37 10.02 -65.07
C ILE A 337 20.37 11.12 -63.99
N ASN A 338 21.20 12.17 -64.15
CA ASN A 338 21.34 13.22 -63.14
C ASN A 338 20.08 14.07 -62.94
N ASP A 339 19.28 14.30 -63.99
CA ASP A 339 18.03 15.06 -63.91
C ASP A 339 16.94 14.33 -63.09
N SER A 340 17.03 13.00 -62.97
CA SER A 340 16.11 12.17 -62.19
C SER A 340 16.46 12.07 -60.69
N LEU A 341 17.65 12.51 -60.27
CA LEU A 341 18.18 12.31 -58.91
C LEU A 341 17.97 13.52 -57.97
N PHE A 342 17.49 14.66 -58.48
CA PHE A 342 17.36 15.90 -57.72
C PHE A 342 15.89 16.37 -57.67
N ASP A 343 15.19 16.05 -56.58
CA ASP A 343 13.87 16.62 -56.30
C ASP A 343 13.94 17.60 -55.11
N THR A 344 13.62 18.86 -55.37
CA THR A 344 13.62 19.94 -54.37
C THR A 344 12.45 19.81 -53.39
N GLU A 345 11.37 19.14 -53.77
CA GLU A 345 10.20 18.85 -52.92
C GLU A 345 10.55 17.87 -51.78
N LEU A 346 11.54 17.02 -52.00
CA LEU A 346 11.99 16.01 -51.04
C LEU A 346 12.66 16.66 -49.82
N SER A 347 13.50 17.68 -50.04
CA SER A 347 14.18 18.44 -48.99
C SER A 347 13.22 19.08 -47.98
N GLU A 348 12.08 19.62 -48.46
CA GLU A 348 11.07 20.21 -47.59
C GLU A 348 10.32 19.15 -46.76
N LYS A 349 10.02 17.98 -47.33
CA LYS A 349 9.35 16.87 -46.61
C LYS A 349 10.22 16.32 -45.49
N LEU A 350 11.54 16.24 -45.68
CA LEU A 350 12.49 15.77 -44.66
C LEU A 350 12.42 16.62 -43.38
N SER A 351 12.46 17.94 -43.53
CA SER A 351 12.35 18.86 -42.39
C SER A 351 11.02 18.72 -41.64
N GLN A 352 9.93 18.43 -42.37
CA GLN A 352 8.63 18.16 -41.75
C GLN A 352 8.62 16.85 -40.96
N TYR A 353 9.23 15.78 -41.48
CA TYR A 353 9.31 14.50 -40.77
C TYR A 353 10.18 14.60 -39.51
N GLU A 354 11.33 15.26 -39.57
CA GLU A 354 12.17 15.50 -38.39
C GLU A 354 11.40 16.29 -37.32
N SER A 355 10.70 17.35 -37.72
CA SER A 355 9.83 18.13 -36.83
C SER A 355 8.71 17.28 -36.21
N SER A 356 8.11 16.36 -36.99
CA SER A 356 7.07 15.45 -36.52
C SER A 356 7.59 14.44 -35.50
N TYR A 357 8.82 13.94 -35.71
CA TYR A 357 9.48 13.04 -34.79
C TYR A 357 9.81 13.73 -33.47
N GLU A 358 10.36 14.95 -33.50
CA GLU A 358 10.56 15.74 -32.29
C GLU A 358 9.26 16.03 -31.54
N ALA A 359 8.17 16.28 -32.27
CA ALA A 359 6.85 16.50 -31.68
C ALA A 359 6.34 15.25 -30.96
N MET A 360 6.48 14.06 -31.56
CA MET A 360 6.12 12.79 -30.93
C MET A 360 6.92 12.53 -29.64
N LEU A 361 8.22 12.84 -29.63
CA LEU A 361 9.06 12.72 -28.42
C LEU A 361 8.59 13.68 -27.31
N LYS A 362 8.25 14.92 -27.66
CA LYS A 362 7.73 15.92 -26.71
C LYS A 362 6.37 15.50 -26.15
N GLU A 363 5.46 15.02 -26.98
CA GLU A 363 4.13 14.56 -26.56
C GLU A 363 4.23 13.40 -25.56
N LYS A 364 5.08 12.40 -25.85
CA LYS A 364 5.35 11.31 -24.91
C LYS A 364 5.95 11.79 -23.59
N THR A 365 6.86 12.76 -23.65
CA THR A 365 7.45 13.36 -22.43
C THR A 365 6.37 14.01 -21.57
N ILE A 366 5.42 14.72 -22.19
CA ILE A 366 4.29 15.34 -21.51
C ILE A 366 3.38 14.26 -20.90
N GLU A 367 3.09 13.19 -21.63
CA GLU A 367 2.26 12.08 -21.13
C GLU A 367 2.90 11.40 -19.90
N MET A 368 4.21 11.12 -19.94
CA MET A 368 4.93 10.58 -18.79
C MET A 368 4.88 11.52 -17.58
N GLN A 369 5.06 12.82 -17.80
CA GLN A 369 4.93 13.82 -16.73
C GLN A 369 3.51 13.87 -16.15
N GLN A 370 2.48 13.75 -16.99
CA GLN A 370 1.08 13.69 -16.54
C GLN A 370 0.80 12.44 -15.70
N LEU A 371 1.29 11.28 -16.15
CA LEU A 371 1.18 10.02 -15.40
C LEU A 371 1.89 10.10 -14.04
N GLU A 372 3.06 10.72 -13.97
CA GLU A 372 3.79 10.95 -12.72
C GLU A 372 3.00 11.87 -11.77
N ILE A 373 2.44 12.97 -12.29
CA ILE A 373 1.58 13.88 -11.52
C ILE A 373 0.33 13.15 -11.02
N GLU A 374 -0.31 12.32 -11.85
CA GLU A 374 -1.52 11.58 -11.47
C GLU A 374 -1.21 10.51 -10.41
N SER A 375 -0.11 9.78 -10.57
CA SER A 375 0.37 8.80 -9.60
C SER A 375 0.70 9.46 -8.26
N GLY A 376 1.41 10.60 -8.29
CA GLY A 376 1.68 11.42 -7.12
C GLY A 376 0.39 11.93 -6.45
N ALA A 377 -0.59 12.38 -7.23
CA ALA A 377 -1.88 12.82 -6.71
C ALA A 377 -2.69 11.68 -6.06
N LYS A 378 -2.68 10.47 -6.65
CA LYS A 378 -3.30 9.28 -6.05
C LYS A 378 -2.65 8.94 -4.70
N THR A 379 -1.33 8.96 -4.64
CA THR A 379 -0.56 8.71 -3.41
C THR A 379 -0.85 9.76 -2.33
N ASN A 380 -0.88 11.04 -2.70
CA ASN A 380 -1.20 12.13 -1.78
C ASN A 380 -2.63 12.05 -1.25
N ARG A 381 -3.61 11.71 -2.10
CA ARG A 381 -5.00 11.48 -1.67
C ARG A 381 -5.08 10.33 -0.67
N PHE A 382 -4.36 9.24 -0.91
CA PHE A 382 -4.32 8.10 0.01
C PHE A 382 -3.74 8.50 1.38
N LEU A 383 -2.60 9.21 1.40
CA LEU A 383 -2.01 9.73 2.64
C LEU A 383 -2.97 10.65 3.40
N MET A 384 -3.68 11.53 2.70
CA MET A 384 -4.66 12.43 3.30
C MET A 384 -5.81 11.64 3.97
N TRP A 385 -6.36 10.61 3.32
CA TRP A 385 -7.36 9.74 3.94
C TRP A 385 -6.82 9.01 5.18
N LEU A 386 -5.58 8.56 5.14
CA LEU A 386 -4.93 7.88 6.26
C LEU A 386 -4.79 8.82 7.48
N ILE A 387 -4.39 10.07 7.25
CA ILE A 387 -4.33 11.11 8.30
C ILE A 387 -5.71 11.40 8.89
N ILE A 388 -6.75 11.49 8.05
CA ILE A 388 -8.12 11.71 8.51
C ILE A 388 -8.59 10.56 9.40
N ILE A 389 -8.33 9.30 9.01
CA ILE A 389 -8.71 8.12 9.79
C ILE A 389 -7.97 8.09 11.14
N ILE A 390 -6.67 8.39 11.16
CA ILE A 390 -5.88 8.48 12.41
C ILE A 390 -6.45 9.59 13.31
N SER A 391 -6.77 10.75 12.75
CA SER A 391 -7.31 11.88 13.52
C SER A 391 -8.68 11.55 14.15
N VAL A 392 -9.56 10.89 13.39
CA VAL A 392 -10.90 10.47 13.86
C VAL A 392 -10.77 9.40 14.95
N SER A 393 -9.91 8.41 14.75
CA SER A 393 -9.68 7.34 15.74
C SER A 393 -9.08 7.88 17.04
N LEU A 394 -8.13 8.81 16.96
CA LEU A 394 -7.56 9.48 18.13
C LEU A 394 -8.63 10.28 18.91
N GLY A 395 -9.52 10.97 18.18
CA GLY A 395 -10.66 11.67 18.78
C GLY A 395 -11.61 10.71 19.51
N ALA A 396 -11.95 9.57 18.89
CA ALA A 396 -12.80 8.54 19.50
C ALA A 396 -12.18 7.93 20.76
N ILE A 397 -10.87 7.62 20.73
CA ILE A 397 -10.12 7.11 21.90
C ILE A 397 -10.15 8.13 23.04
N THR A 398 -9.92 9.41 22.74
CA THR A 398 -9.93 10.48 23.75
C THR A 398 -11.30 10.59 24.43
N ILE A 399 -12.38 10.54 23.65
CA ILE A 399 -13.76 10.55 24.18
C ILE A 399 -14.03 9.31 25.04
N ALA A 400 -13.58 8.12 24.61
CA ALA A 400 -13.76 6.88 25.37
C ALA A 400 -13.03 6.94 26.72
N VAL A 401 -11.77 7.36 26.74
CA VAL A 401 -10.98 7.54 27.96
C VAL A 401 -11.65 8.55 28.91
N TYR A 402 -12.10 9.69 28.38
CA TYR A 402 -12.82 10.69 29.17
C TYR A 402 -14.09 10.11 29.81
N ARG A 403 -14.89 9.33 29.05
CA ARG A 403 -16.10 8.67 29.58
C ARG A 403 -15.77 7.66 30.67
N ILE A 404 -14.75 6.84 30.49
CA ILE A 404 -14.30 5.86 31.49
C ILE A 404 -13.88 6.57 32.78
N PHE A 405 -13.06 7.62 32.67
CA PHE A 405 -12.60 8.39 33.83
C PHE A 405 -13.76 9.09 34.56
N LYS A 406 -14.68 9.70 33.81
CA LYS A 406 -15.88 10.36 34.36
C LYS A 406 -16.77 9.36 35.10
N ASN A 407 -16.99 8.18 34.54
CA ASN A 407 -17.80 7.13 35.17
C ASN A 407 -17.13 6.59 36.45
N LYS A 408 -15.81 6.38 36.43
CA LYS A 408 -15.05 5.95 37.61
C LYS A 408 -15.13 6.96 38.75
N ASN A 409 -14.97 8.25 38.45
CA ASN A 409 -15.08 9.31 39.46
C ASN A 409 -16.49 9.42 40.05
N LYS A 410 -17.53 9.26 39.21
CA LYS A 410 -18.92 9.24 39.68
C LYS A 410 -19.15 8.08 40.66
N TYR A 411 -18.68 6.87 40.31
CA TYR A 411 -18.79 5.70 41.18
C TYR A 411 -18.08 5.89 42.52
N GLN A 412 -16.84 6.40 42.52
CA GLN A 412 -16.09 6.67 43.74
C GLN A 412 -16.79 7.70 44.65
N LYS A 413 -17.37 8.75 44.04
CA LYS A 413 -18.12 9.77 44.80
C LYS A 413 -19.35 9.19 45.48
N THR A 414 -20.16 8.40 44.76
CA THR A 414 -21.36 7.76 45.33
C THR A 414 -21.01 6.78 46.45
N LEU A 415 -19.93 6.01 46.29
CA LEU A 415 -19.47 5.09 47.32
C LEU A 415 -19.04 5.81 48.60
N LEU A 416 -18.32 6.93 48.47
CA LEU A 416 -17.90 7.75 49.61
C LEU A 416 -19.11 8.35 50.34
N GLU A 417 -20.08 8.89 49.60
CA GLU A 417 -21.31 9.44 50.16
C GLU A 417 -22.07 8.39 50.99
N SER A 418 -22.22 7.16 50.50
CA SER A 418 -22.85 6.07 51.24
C SER A 418 -22.13 5.75 52.56
N LYS A 419 -20.79 5.73 52.53
CA LYS A 419 -19.98 5.41 53.71
C LYS A 419 -20.05 6.51 54.78
N ILE A 420 -20.15 7.78 54.36
CA ILE A 420 -20.36 8.91 55.27
C ILE A 420 -21.69 8.78 56.01
N GLN A 421 -22.76 8.38 55.31
CA GLN A 421 -24.08 8.21 55.93
C GLN A 421 -24.07 7.10 56.99
N GLU A 422 -23.41 5.98 56.69
CA GLU A 422 -23.25 4.85 57.62
C GLU A 422 -22.54 5.27 58.92
N VAL A 423 -21.40 5.95 58.80
CA VAL A 423 -20.64 6.44 59.97
C VAL A 423 -21.45 7.45 60.79
N ARG A 424 -22.20 8.34 60.12
CA ARG A 424 -23.05 9.32 60.82
C ARG A 424 -24.16 8.64 61.63
N LEU A 425 -24.76 7.58 61.09
CA LEU A 425 -25.78 6.81 61.78
C LEU A 425 -25.20 6.09 63.02
N GLN A 426 -24.01 5.52 62.91
CA GLN A 426 -23.30 4.91 64.05
C GLN A 426 -23.05 5.94 65.17
N ALA A 427 -22.57 7.13 64.82
CA ALA A 427 -22.31 8.19 65.80
C ALA A 427 -23.58 8.63 66.58
N LEU A 428 -24.72 8.72 65.89
CA LEU A 428 -25.99 9.10 66.54
C LEU A 428 -26.55 8.02 67.49
N ARG A 429 -26.24 6.74 67.23
CA ARG A 429 -26.61 5.60 68.09
C ARG A 429 -25.75 5.53 69.34
N ALA A 430 -24.44 5.79 69.22
CA ALA A 430 -23.51 5.80 70.35
C ALA A 430 -23.71 6.99 71.31
N GLN A 431 -24.48 8.01 70.91
CA GLN A 431 -24.72 9.18 71.74
C GLN A 431 -25.76 8.90 72.84
N ILE A 432 -25.28 8.72 74.07
CA ILE A 432 -26.10 8.70 75.28
C ILE A 432 -26.62 10.12 75.55
N ASN A 433 -27.88 10.24 76.00
CA ASN A 433 -28.46 11.53 76.39
C ASN A 433 -27.58 12.19 77.48
N PRO A 434 -26.89 13.31 77.23
CA PRO A 434 -25.98 13.92 78.20
C PRO A 434 -26.66 14.28 79.52
N HIS A 435 -27.96 14.56 79.43
CA HIS A 435 -28.80 14.83 80.57
C HIS A 435 -29.01 13.60 81.46
N PHE A 436 -29.16 12.41 80.86
CA PHE A 436 -29.28 11.16 81.60
C PHE A 436 -28.01 10.88 82.42
N VAL A 437 -26.82 11.04 81.81
CA VAL A 437 -25.53 10.85 82.50
C VAL A 437 -25.39 11.81 83.68
N SER A 438 -25.68 13.10 83.47
CA SER A 438 -25.61 14.10 84.55
C SER A 438 -26.56 13.78 85.70
N ASN A 439 -27.77 13.29 85.41
CA ASN A 439 -28.75 12.95 86.43
C ASN A 439 -28.38 11.68 87.20
N ALA A 440 -27.85 10.68 86.51
CA ALA A 440 -27.36 9.47 87.15
C ALA A 440 -26.23 9.80 88.15
N LEU A 441 -25.28 10.65 87.76
CA LEU A 441 -24.21 11.12 88.63
C LEU A 441 -24.75 11.88 89.86
N ASN A 442 -25.73 12.76 89.67
CA ASN A 442 -26.37 13.47 90.79
C ASN A 442 -27.12 12.52 91.73
N SER A 443 -27.72 11.45 91.20
CA SER A 443 -28.45 10.45 92.00
C SER A 443 -27.47 9.65 92.86
N ILE A 444 -26.35 9.22 92.27
CA ILE A 444 -25.24 8.59 92.98
C ILE A 444 -24.72 9.51 94.08
N GLN A 445 -24.51 10.80 93.78
CA GLN A 445 -24.07 11.80 94.76
C GLN A 445 -25.08 11.93 95.92
N ASN A 446 -26.38 11.96 95.63
CA ASN A 446 -27.41 12.06 96.67
C ASN A 446 -27.44 10.83 97.59
N PHE A 447 -27.29 9.61 97.05
CA PHE A 447 -27.20 8.40 97.88
C PHE A 447 -25.97 8.42 98.79
N PHE A 448 -24.81 8.86 98.29
CA PHE A 448 -23.61 9.04 99.11
C PHE A 448 -23.79 10.11 100.21
N ILE A 449 -24.44 11.24 99.90
CA ILE A 449 -24.71 12.30 100.88
C ILE A 449 -25.67 11.81 101.99
N ASN A 450 -26.66 11.00 101.64
CA ASN A 450 -27.66 10.49 102.58
C ASN A 450 -27.18 9.29 103.41
N GLY A 451 -25.97 8.76 103.15
CA GLY A 451 -25.38 7.64 103.90
C GLY A 451 -25.77 6.24 103.40
N ASP A 452 -26.54 6.13 102.31
CA ASP A 452 -26.97 4.86 101.71
C ASP A 452 -25.89 4.31 100.75
N ILE A 453 -24.78 3.86 101.32
CA ILE A 453 -23.60 3.37 100.56
C ILE A 453 -23.94 2.14 99.70
N GLU A 454 -24.82 1.26 100.18
CA GLU A 454 -25.22 0.04 99.47
C GLU A 454 -26.02 0.38 98.20
N GLN A 455 -27.07 1.21 98.30
CA GLN A 455 -27.83 1.67 97.14
C GLN A 455 -26.98 2.48 96.15
N ALA A 456 -26.04 3.30 96.65
CA ALA A 456 -25.11 4.02 95.78
C ALA A 456 -24.21 3.07 94.97
N THR A 457 -23.76 1.98 95.58
CA THR A 457 -22.90 0.97 94.95
C THR A 457 -23.65 0.16 93.90
N ASP A 458 -24.86 -0.30 94.23
CA ASP A 458 -25.72 -1.04 93.29
C ASP A 458 -26.14 -0.16 92.11
N TYR A 459 -26.52 1.10 92.36
CA TYR A 459 -26.86 2.05 91.30
C TYR A 459 -25.65 2.32 90.38
N LEU A 460 -24.44 2.42 90.93
CA LEU A 460 -23.22 2.62 90.13
C LEU A 460 -22.90 1.39 89.26
N ALA A 461 -23.08 0.18 89.80
CA ALA A 461 -22.88 -1.07 89.06
C ALA A 461 -23.89 -1.20 87.91
N ASP A 462 -25.18 -1.00 88.20
CA ASP A 462 -26.27 -0.99 87.21
C ASP A 462 -26.04 0.10 86.15
N PHE A 463 -25.61 1.30 86.54
CA PHE A 463 -25.27 2.38 85.62
C PHE A 463 -24.09 2.01 84.71
N GLY A 464 -23.02 1.43 85.26
CA GLY A 464 -21.88 0.97 84.48
C GLY A 464 -22.25 -0.12 83.48
N GLN A 465 -23.11 -1.06 83.87
CA GLN A 465 -23.66 -2.09 82.98
C GLN A 465 -24.48 -1.44 81.86
N LEU A 466 -25.35 -0.48 82.17
CA LEU A 466 -26.15 0.24 81.19
C LEU A 466 -25.26 0.96 80.15
N ILE A 467 -24.21 1.67 80.57
CA ILE A 467 -23.27 2.34 79.65
C ILE A 467 -22.61 1.33 78.71
N ARG A 468 -22.18 0.18 79.24
CA ARG A 468 -21.56 -0.88 78.42
C ARG A 468 -22.55 -1.43 77.39
N MET A 469 -23.79 -1.72 77.79
CA MET A 469 -24.83 -2.17 76.87
C MET A 469 -25.12 -1.14 75.77
N VAL A 470 -25.13 0.17 76.06
CA VAL A 470 -25.29 1.19 75.01
C VAL A 470 -24.12 1.18 74.03
N LEU A 471 -22.88 1.10 74.54
CA LEU A 471 -21.69 1.08 73.69
C LEU A 471 -21.66 -0.18 72.81
N ASP A 472 -21.90 -1.37 73.39
CA ASP A 472 -21.90 -2.64 72.67
C ASP A 472 -23.01 -2.68 71.61
N ASN A 473 -24.21 -2.21 71.95
CA ASN A 473 -25.36 -2.20 71.04
C ASN A 473 -25.25 -1.10 69.96
N SER A 474 -24.43 -0.06 70.15
CA SER A 474 -24.26 1.04 69.18
C SER A 474 -23.54 0.62 67.89
N HIS A 475 -22.73 -0.44 67.95
CA HIS A 475 -21.99 -0.98 66.81
C HIS A 475 -22.80 -1.96 65.94
N SER A 476 -23.93 -2.45 66.47
CA SER A 476 -24.74 -3.46 65.80
C SER A 476 -25.93 -2.83 65.07
N SER A 477 -26.20 -3.30 63.85
CA SER A 477 -27.38 -2.84 63.08
C SER A 477 -28.70 -3.38 63.66
N TYR A 478 -28.63 -4.54 64.33
CA TYR A 478 -29.74 -5.20 65.02
C TYR A 478 -29.22 -5.88 66.29
N ILE A 479 -30.05 -5.93 67.31
CA ILE A 479 -29.84 -6.72 68.53
C ILE A 479 -31.01 -7.68 68.72
N LYS A 480 -30.83 -8.70 69.56
CA LYS A 480 -31.94 -9.58 69.94
C LYS A 480 -32.99 -8.77 70.70
N LEU A 481 -34.26 -9.08 70.49
CA LEU A 481 -35.33 -8.43 71.23
C LEU A 481 -35.17 -8.68 72.74
N SER A 482 -34.66 -9.85 73.15
CA SER A 482 -34.28 -10.11 74.54
C SER A 482 -33.33 -9.06 75.11
N ASP A 483 -32.32 -8.67 74.34
CA ASP A 483 -31.27 -7.74 74.78
C ASP A 483 -31.81 -6.31 74.90
N GLU A 484 -32.74 -5.91 74.00
CA GLU A 484 -33.47 -4.63 74.10
C GLU A 484 -34.37 -4.61 75.33
N VAL A 485 -35.07 -5.70 75.62
CA VAL A 485 -35.94 -5.83 76.81
C VAL A 485 -35.12 -5.79 78.10
N GLU A 486 -33.98 -6.48 78.15
CA GLU A 486 -33.06 -6.45 79.29
C GLU A 486 -32.51 -5.04 79.52
N PHE A 487 -32.07 -4.38 78.44
CA PHE A 487 -31.61 -3.00 78.47
C PHE A 487 -32.69 -2.07 79.05
N LEU A 488 -33.94 -2.19 78.60
CA LEU A 488 -35.04 -1.33 79.04
C LEU A 488 -35.44 -1.60 80.50
N LYS A 489 -35.40 -2.85 80.96
CA LYS A 489 -35.62 -3.16 82.38
C LYS A 489 -34.58 -2.48 83.27
N LEU A 490 -33.30 -2.57 82.91
CA LEU A 490 -32.22 -1.92 83.64
C LEU A 490 -32.35 -0.38 83.60
N TYR A 491 -32.72 0.16 82.43
CA TYR A 491 -32.98 1.59 82.27
C TYR A 491 -34.13 2.07 83.19
N ILE A 492 -35.29 1.41 83.15
CA ILE A 492 -36.46 1.78 83.97
C ILE A 492 -36.14 1.65 85.47
N LYS A 493 -35.40 0.60 85.88
CA LYS A 493 -34.95 0.42 87.26
C LYS A 493 -34.14 1.61 87.77
N LEU A 494 -33.17 2.08 86.99
CA LEU A 494 -32.36 3.25 87.34
C LEU A 494 -33.20 4.54 87.42
N GLU A 495 -34.15 4.71 86.50
CA GLU A 495 -35.08 5.85 86.51
C GLU A 495 -36.03 5.81 87.73
N GLN A 496 -36.50 4.63 88.12
CA GLN A 496 -37.33 4.39 89.30
C GLN A 496 -36.60 4.74 90.61
N LEU A 497 -35.36 4.28 90.76
CA LEU A 497 -34.52 4.61 91.91
C LEU A 497 -34.26 6.11 92.03
N ARG A 498 -34.07 6.81 90.90
CA ARG A 498 -33.88 8.27 90.91
C ARG A 498 -35.14 9.02 91.33
N LEU A 499 -36.32 8.51 90.98
CA LEU A 499 -37.60 9.02 91.46
C LEU A 499 -37.99 8.39 92.80
N SER A 500 -37.02 7.97 93.63
CA SER A 500 -37.25 7.43 94.98
C SER A 500 -38.39 6.42 95.07
N ASN A 501 -38.52 5.54 94.05
CA ASN A 501 -39.56 4.52 93.94
C ASN A 501 -41.02 5.04 93.94
N HIS A 502 -41.26 6.24 93.40
CA HIS A 502 -42.61 6.84 93.34
C HIS A 502 -43.57 6.16 92.33
N PHE A 503 -43.06 5.24 91.51
CA PHE A 503 -43.87 4.45 90.57
C PHE A 503 -43.45 2.99 90.58
N GLU A 504 -44.37 2.10 90.24
CA GLU A 504 -44.12 0.69 89.94
C GLU A 504 -44.13 0.46 88.43
N TYR A 505 -43.45 -0.59 87.97
CA TYR A 505 -43.45 -0.93 86.55
C TYR A 505 -43.62 -2.43 86.31
N VAL A 506 -44.27 -2.76 85.20
CA VAL A 506 -44.42 -4.13 84.71
C VAL A 506 -43.96 -4.15 83.26
N VAL A 507 -42.99 -5.03 82.96
CA VAL A 507 -42.58 -5.33 81.59
C VAL A 507 -43.12 -6.71 81.22
N GLU A 508 -44.17 -6.74 80.40
CA GLU A 508 -44.74 -7.97 79.85
C GLU A 508 -44.04 -8.31 78.54
N PHE A 509 -43.50 -9.53 78.46
CA PHE A 509 -42.87 -10.05 77.25
C PHE A 509 -43.59 -11.33 76.83
N ASP A 510 -44.36 -11.25 75.75
CA ASP A 510 -45.16 -12.36 75.23
C ASP A 510 -44.31 -13.62 74.96
N SER A 511 -44.81 -14.79 75.34
CA SER A 511 -44.04 -16.05 75.30
C SER A 511 -43.64 -16.45 73.88
N VAL A 512 -44.45 -16.08 72.87
CA VAL A 512 -44.12 -16.32 71.46
C VAL A 512 -42.88 -15.53 71.03
N LEU A 513 -42.75 -14.29 71.49
CA LEU A 513 -41.59 -13.45 71.20
C LEU A 513 -40.34 -13.86 72.01
N GLN A 514 -40.52 -14.51 73.17
CA GLN A 514 -39.44 -15.11 73.94
C GLN A 514 -38.76 -16.26 73.19
N ASP A 515 -39.54 -17.09 72.50
CA ASP A 515 -39.02 -18.23 71.73
C ASP A 515 -38.42 -17.82 70.38
N GLU A 516 -39.04 -16.87 69.67
CA GLU A 516 -38.55 -16.42 68.36
C GLU A 516 -37.35 -15.47 68.44
N ASP A 517 -37.25 -14.69 69.52
CA ASP A 517 -36.21 -13.69 69.78
C ASP A 517 -35.79 -12.88 68.53
N PRO A 518 -36.72 -12.14 67.90
CA PRO A 518 -36.49 -11.48 66.63
C PRO A 518 -35.43 -10.39 66.74
N LEU A 519 -34.71 -10.15 65.64
CA LEU A 519 -33.73 -9.07 65.56
C LEU A 519 -34.45 -7.73 65.40
N VAL A 520 -34.21 -6.82 66.35
CA VAL A 520 -34.77 -5.47 66.37
C VAL A 520 -33.67 -4.40 66.39
N PRO A 521 -33.93 -3.20 65.87
CA PRO A 521 -33.02 -2.08 66.01
C PRO A 521 -32.81 -1.72 67.49
N PRO A 522 -31.56 -1.51 67.94
CA PRO A 522 -31.28 -1.17 69.33
C PRO A 522 -31.81 0.21 69.73
N LEU A 523 -32.19 0.36 71.00
CA LEU A 523 -32.54 1.62 71.68
C LEU A 523 -33.78 2.33 71.08
N ILE A 524 -34.66 1.59 70.41
CA ILE A 524 -35.78 2.19 69.67
C ILE A 524 -36.98 2.51 70.56
N VAL A 525 -37.18 1.74 71.64
CA VAL A 525 -38.32 1.92 72.57
C VAL A 525 -37.99 2.92 73.67
N GLN A 526 -36.70 3.04 74.04
CA GLN A 526 -36.20 3.90 75.11
C GLN A 526 -36.80 5.32 75.10
N PRO A 527 -36.87 6.05 73.98
CA PRO A 527 -37.33 7.44 74.01
C PRO A 527 -38.81 7.59 74.39
N PHE A 528 -39.61 6.57 74.13
CA PHE A 528 -41.03 6.56 74.47
C PHE A 528 -41.25 6.24 75.94
N VAL A 529 -40.44 5.33 76.50
CA VAL A 529 -40.41 5.04 77.93
C VAL A 529 -39.89 6.24 78.73
N GLU A 530 -38.83 6.91 78.26
CA GLU A 530 -38.31 8.15 78.88
C GLU A 530 -39.40 9.22 78.96
N ASN A 531 -40.18 9.40 77.87
CA ASN A 531 -41.29 10.33 77.87
C ASN A 531 -42.40 9.94 78.86
N ALA A 532 -42.79 8.66 78.92
CA ALA A 532 -43.81 8.18 79.83
C ALA A 532 -43.43 8.42 81.32
N ILE A 533 -42.17 8.15 81.69
CA ILE A 533 -41.67 8.36 83.06
C ILE A 533 -41.62 9.84 83.41
N TRP A 534 -40.98 10.65 82.57
CA TRP A 534 -40.70 12.04 82.93
C TRP A 534 -41.88 12.97 82.69
N HIS A 535 -42.54 12.89 81.53
CA HIS A 535 -43.66 13.77 81.21
C HIS A 535 -44.99 13.31 81.80
N GLY A 536 -45.11 12.01 82.12
CA GLY A 536 -46.29 11.41 82.73
C GLY A 536 -46.15 11.23 84.25
N LEU A 537 -45.27 10.33 84.68
CA LEU A 537 -45.23 9.83 86.06
C LEU A 537 -44.50 10.75 87.06
N SER A 538 -43.48 11.50 86.65
CA SER A 538 -42.65 12.30 87.57
C SER A 538 -43.38 13.45 88.27
N HIS A 539 -44.54 13.84 87.75
CA HIS A 539 -45.37 14.95 88.26
C HIS A 539 -46.49 14.49 89.21
N LYS A 540 -46.49 13.22 89.63
CA LYS A 540 -47.50 12.64 90.51
C LYS A 540 -46.95 12.49 91.94
N ASP A 541 -47.75 12.87 92.94
CA ASP A 541 -47.31 12.87 94.34
C ASP A 541 -47.08 11.46 94.91
N SER A 542 -47.79 10.42 94.42
CA SER A 542 -47.53 8.99 94.68
C SER A 542 -48.44 8.07 93.82
N GLY A 543 -48.06 6.79 93.64
CA GLY A 543 -48.90 5.76 92.98
C GLY A 543 -48.87 5.74 91.45
N GLY A 544 -47.70 5.97 90.85
CA GLY A 544 -47.49 5.81 89.41
C GLY A 544 -47.36 4.33 88.99
N MET A 545 -47.81 3.99 87.79
CA MET A 545 -47.67 2.66 87.17
C MET A 545 -47.25 2.81 85.72
N LEU A 546 -46.18 2.11 85.33
CA LEU A 546 -45.70 2.01 83.95
C LEU A 546 -45.88 0.57 83.45
N LEU A 547 -46.64 0.38 82.38
CA LEU A 547 -46.76 -0.89 81.68
C LEU A 547 -46.03 -0.81 80.34
N VAL A 548 -45.06 -1.71 80.13
CA VAL A 548 -44.42 -1.91 78.83
C VAL A 548 -44.73 -3.32 78.37
N LYS A 549 -45.53 -3.45 77.31
CA LYS A 549 -45.97 -4.74 76.77
C LYS A 549 -45.43 -4.95 75.37
N TYR A 550 -44.72 -6.06 75.17
CA TYR A 550 -44.29 -6.55 73.87
C TYR A 550 -45.24 -7.65 73.41
N SER A 551 -45.81 -7.53 72.22
CA SER A 551 -46.75 -8.50 71.65
C SER A 551 -46.47 -8.75 70.16
N GLU A 552 -46.78 -9.95 69.69
CA GLU A 552 -46.60 -10.30 68.27
C GLU A 552 -47.61 -9.53 67.40
N ALA A 553 -47.12 -8.95 66.30
CA ALA A 553 -47.95 -8.33 65.26
C ALA A 553 -47.55 -8.87 63.88
N GLY A 554 -47.75 -10.17 63.68
CA GLY A 554 -47.41 -10.86 62.43
C GLY A 554 -45.90 -11.05 62.24
N LYS A 555 -45.28 -10.29 61.33
CA LYS A 555 -43.81 -10.27 61.15
C LYS A 555 -43.11 -9.19 61.97
N ASP A 556 -43.90 -8.31 62.58
CA ASP A 556 -43.43 -7.14 63.30
C ASP A 556 -43.71 -7.28 64.80
N VAL A 557 -43.03 -6.47 65.61
CA VAL A 557 -43.16 -6.44 67.07
C VAL A 557 -43.98 -5.22 67.44
N LEU A 558 -45.12 -5.42 68.10
CA LEU A 558 -45.91 -4.33 68.67
C LEU A 558 -45.45 -4.08 70.10
N VAL A 559 -45.01 -2.86 70.38
CA VAL A 559 -44.65 -2.40 71.72
C VAL A 559 -45.66 -1.37 72.18
N CYS A 560 -46.31 -1.67 73.30
CA CYS A 560 -47.27 -0.78 73.96
C CYS A 560 -46.65 -0.24 75.24
N VAL A 561 -46.44 1.07 75.32
CA VAL A 561 -45.97 1.79 76.51
C VAL A 561 -47.15 2.56 77.09
N GLU A 562 -47.58 2.22 78.29
CA GLU A 562 -48.72 2.84 78.96
C GLU A 562 -48.34 3.38 80.34
N ASP A 563 -48.71 4.63 80.60
CA ASP A 563 -48.56 5.28 81.91
C ASP A 563 -49.90 5.76 82.45
N ASN A 564 -50.04 5.79 83.78
CA ASN A 564 -51.19 6.38 84.49
C ASN A 564 -50.88 7.77 85.09
N GLY A 565 -50.06 8.54 84.37
CA GLY A 565 -49.57 9.85 84.77
C GLY A 565 -50.60 10.98 84.57
N ILE A 566 -50.12 12.21 84.41
CA ILE A 566 -51.00 13.39 84.35
C ILE A 566 -51.75 13.58 83.01
N GLY A 567 -51.46 12.76 82.00
CA GLY A 567 -52.02 12.89 80.64
C GLY A 567 -51.39 14.03 79.82
N MET A 568 -51.67 14.05 78.51
CA MET A 568 -51.00 14.95 77.56
C MET A 568 -51.38 16.43 77.74
N GLU A 569 -52.65 16.73 78.03
CA GLU A 569 -53.18 18.10 78.11
C GLU A 569 -52.60 18.87 79.30
N LYS A 570 -52.61 18.25 80.50
CA LYS A 570 -51.97 18.80 81.70
C LYS A 570 -50.45 18.92 81.58
N SER A 571 -49.79 17.97 80.92
CA SER A 571 -48.34 18.03 80.66
C SER A 571 -47.99 19.23 79.76
N GLN A 572 -48.81 19.53 78.75
CA GLN A 572 -48.65 20.71 77.90
C GLN A 572 -48.96 22.03 78.62
N GLU A 573 -49.92 22.07 79.54
CA GLU A 573 -50.20 23.26 80.36
C GLU A 573 -49.06 23.58 81.34
N LEU A 574 -48.51 22.58 82.02
CA LEU A 574 -47.32 22.74 82.87
C LEU A 574 -46.11 23.25 82.07
N TYR A 575 -45.97 22.79 80.82
CA TYR A 575 -44.93 23.27 79.90
C TYR A 575 -45.10 24.75 79.52
N LYS A 576 -46.35 25.23 79.43
CA LYS A 576 -46.67 26.65 79.17
C LYS A 576 -46.45 27.55 80.39
N GLN A 577 -46.64 27.03 81.61
CA GLN A 577 -46.47 27.80 82.86
C GLN A 577 -45.00 28.08 83.24
N TYR A 578 -44.03 27.26 82.79
CA TYR A 578 -42.61 27.44 83.10
C TYR A 578 -41.71 27.42 81.83
N PRO A 579 -41.57 28.54 81.09
CA PRO A 579 -40.88 28.56 79.79
C PRO A 579 -39.34 28.55 79.87
N ARG A 580 -38.74 28.60 81.07
CA ARG A 580 -37.30 28.83 81.26
C ARG A 580 -36.57 27.62 81.88
N LYS A 581 -36.23 26.66 81.01
CA LYS A 581 -34.98 25.84 80.98
C LYS A 581 -35.32 24.48 80.36
N ARG A 582 -35.16 24.38 79.03
CA ARG A 582 -34.90 23.20 78.19
C ARG A 582 -35.55 23.46 76.83
N LYS A 583 -34.85 24.14 75.92
CA LYS A 583 -35.14 23.98 74.49
C LYS A 583 -35.07 22.47 74.23
N SER A 584 -36.15 21.89 73.74
CA SER A 584 -36.43 20.46 73.63
C SER A 584 -35.48 19.73 72.67
N TYR A 585 -34.22 19.56 73.10
CA TYR A 585 -33.19 18.82 72.39
C TYR A 585 -33.57 17.33 72.23
N ALA A 586 -34.28 16.78 73.23
CA ALA A 586 -34.76 15.40 73.22
C ALA A 586 -35.78 15.12 72.11
N MET A 587 -36.72 16.03 71.85
CA MET A 587 -37.80 15.81 70.87
C MET A 587 -37.32 16.00 69.42
N SER A 588 -36.35 16.89 69.17
CA SER A 588 -35.69 17.02 67.87
C SER A 588 -34.79 15.81 67.55
N ILE A 589 -34.06 15.28 68.53
CA ILE A 589 -33.23 14.08 68.38
C ILE A 589 -34.10 12.86 68.06
N ASN A 590 -35.23 12.69 68.73
CA ASN A 590 -36.13 11.55 68.46
C ASN A 590 -36.76 11.64 67.06
N LYS A 591 -37.13 12.84 66.60
CA LYS A 591 -37.65 13.04 65.24
C LYS A 591 -36.58 12.80 64.15
N GLU A 592 -35.34 13.21 64.39
CA GLU A 592 -34.20 12.96 63.49
C GLU A 592 -33.83 11.46 63.48
N ARG A 593 -33.87 10.78 64.63
CA ARG A 593 -33.67 9.32 64.74
C ARG A 593 -34.73 8.52 63.98
N VAL A 594 -36.02 8.86 64.13
CA VAL A 594 -37.11 8.19 63.38
C VAL A 594 -37.04 8.47 61.88
N LYS A 595 -36.63 9.69 61.47
CA LYS A 595 -36.46 10.04 60.06
C LYS A 595 -35.30 9.26 59.41
N LEU A 596 -34.14 9.22 60.06
CA LEU A 596 -32.97 8.46 59.60
C LEU A 596 -33.26 6.96 59.56
N PHE A 597 -34.10 6.46 60.47
CA PHE A 597 -34.58 5.09 60.45
C PHE A 597 -35.35 4.76 59.16
N LYS A 598 -36.32 5.61 58.79
CA LYS A 598 -37.09 5.45 57.54
C LYS A 598 -36.19 5.46 56.30
N GLU A 599 -35.23 6.38 56.24
CA GLU A 599 -34.31 6.54 55.10
C GLU A 599 -33.36 5.34 54.96
N TYR A 600 -32.94 4.72 56.07
CA TYR A 600 -31.98 3.61 56.04
C TYR A 600 -32.63 2.23 55.85
N PHE A 601 -33.77 1.98 56.51
CA PHE A 601 -34.43 0.65 56.50
C PHE A 601 -35.56 0.53 55.48
N ASN A 602 -35.93 1.63 54.81
CA ASN A 602 -36.99 1.68 53.79
C ASN A 602 -38.33 1.07 54.27
N ARG A 603 -38.62 1.17 55.58
CA ARG A 603 -39.85 0.73 56.23
C ARG A 603 -40.34 1.82 57.19
N ASP A 604 -41.65 2.01 57.25
CA ASP A 604 -42.27 2.99 58.13
C ASP A 604 -42.36 2.43 59.57
N LEU A 605 -41.83 3.19 60.53
CA LEU A 605 -42.07 2.95 61.96
C LEU A 605 -43.40 3.61 62.31
N SER A 606 -44.45 2.83 62.50
CA SER A 606 -45.79 3.34 62.83
C SER A 606 -45.89 3.58 64.33
N VAL A 607 -46.00 4.85 64.74
CA VAL A 607 -46.27 5.25 66.13
C VAL A 607 -47.67 5.81 66.22
N LYS A 608 -48.50 5.24 67.10
CA LYS A 608 -49.81 5.78 67.46
C LYS A 608 -49.81 6.15 68.93
N ILE A 609 -50.34 7.33 69.24
CA ILE A 609 -50.41 7.84 70.62
C ILE A 609 -51.89 7.99 70.97
N HIS A 610 -52.28 7.44 72.11
CA HIS A 610 -53.63 7.43 72.65
C HIS A 610 -53.63 8.09 74.03
N ASP A 611 -54.61 8.96 74.26
CA ASP A 611 -54.85 9.55 75.58
C ASP A 611 -55.89 8.71 76.34
N LEU A 612 -55.62 8.39 77.61
CA LEU A 612 -56.43 7.49 78.44
C LEU A 612 -57.21 8.21 79.56
N CYS A 613 -57.40 9.52 79.47
CA CYS A 613 -58.17 10.29 80.47
C CYS A 613 -59.62 9.79 80.67
N LYS A 614 -59.93 9.34 81.89
CA LYS A 614 -61.29 9.06 82.40
C LYS A 614 -61.50 9.73 83.76
N GLY A 615 -62.12 10.91 83.77
CA GLY A 615 -62.37 11.67 85.01
C GLY A 615 -61.09 12.27 85.60
N GLU A 616 -60.84 12.11 86.91
CA GLU A 616 -59.63 12.63 87.58
C GLU A 616 -58.37 11.77 87.35
N SER A 617 -58.49 10.60 86.70
CA SER A 617 -57.37 9.73 86.34
C SER A 617 -57.06 9.85 84.85
N CYS A 618 -55.83 10.22 84.55
CA CYS A 618 -55.30 10.36 83.19
C CYS A 618 -54.11 9.43 82.96
N GLY A 619 -53.70 9.31 81.70
CA GLY A 619 -52.60 8.44 81.29
C GLY A 619 -52.35 8.52 79.79
N THR A 620 -51.21 8.03 79.33
CA THR A 620 -50.86 7.99 77.90
C THR A 620 -50.54 6.56 77.50
N ARG A 621 -51.01 6.14 76.31
CA ARG A 621 -50.60 4.88 75.68
C ARG A 621 -49.94 5.17 74.34
N VAL A 622 -48.74 4.65 74.15
CA VAL A 622 -47.99 4.72 72.89
C VAL A 622 -47.84 3.33 72.32
N GLU A 623 -48.36 3.13 71.10
CA GLU A 623 -48.22 1.90 70.32
C GLU A 623 -47.16 2.10 69.24
N ILE A 624 -46.15 1.24 69.23
CA ILE A 624 -45.02 1.30 68.30
C ILE A 624 -44.95 -0.03 67.57
N ILE A 625 -45.10 0.00 66.24
CA ILE A 625 -44.87 -1.18 65.40
C ILE A 625 -43.43 -1.14 64.90
N ILE A 626 -42.61 -2.05 65.42
CA ILE A 626 -41.20 -2.19 65.06
C ILE A 626 -41.10 -3.30 64.00
N PRO A 627 -40.53 -3.03 62.82
CA PRO A 627 -40.37 -4.07 61.81
C PRO A 627 -39.43 -5.17 62.34
N GLY A 628 -39.98 -6.36 62.54
CA GLY A 628 -39.24 -7.52 63.00
C GLY A 628 -38.54 -8.20 61.83
N ILE A 629 -37.28 -8.60 62.03
CA ILE A 629 -36.63 -9.53 61.11
C ILE A 629 -36.70 -10.92 61.76
N LYS A 630 -37.70 -11.72 61.38
CA LYS A 630 -37.68 -13.16 61.66
C LYS A 630 -36.46 -13.75 60.96
N ARG A 631 -35.65 -14.56 61.65
CA ARG A 631 -34.65 -15.42 61.00
C ARG A 631 -35.43 -16.38 60.08
N SER A 632 -35.44 -16.11 58.78
CA SER A 632 -35.67 -17.15 57.78
C SER A 632 -34.31 -17.54 57.22
N GLU A 633 -33.86 -18.75 57.57
CA GLU A 633 -32.70 -19.50 57.06
C GLU A 633 -31.32 -18.81 57.05
#